data_AF-A0A3M1NQ70-F1
#
_entry.id   AF-A0A3M1NQ70-F1
#
_cell.length_a   1.000
_cell.length_b   1.000
_cell.length_c   1.000
_cell.angle_alpha   90.00
_cell.angle_beta   90.00
_cell.angle_gamma   90.00
#
_symmetry.space_group_name_H-M   'P 1'
#
loop_
_entity.id
_entity.type
_entity.pdbx_description
1 polymer ?
#
loop_
_entity_poly.entity_id
_entity_poly.type
_entity_poly.pdbx_seq_one_letter_code
_entity_poly.pdbx_strand_id
1 'polypeptide(L)'
;LAFKVVPLGTKLKVGLRAMAETFTRFSDQESYVTEEEDRFIYTIKYCPVCWGRKTDRAVCFAAVGILQEGLRWVSGGKDFRVEEITCHAKGDEFCQFAIYKEPLN
;
A
#
# COMPACT_ATOMS: atom_id res chain seq x y z
N LEU A 1 -18.54 6.69 -16.53
CA LEU A 1 -18.51 5.58 -17.52
C LEU A 1 -17.08 5.13 -17.88
N ALA A 2 -16.07 6.02 -17.96
CA ALA A 2 -14.69 5.65 -18.31
C ALA A 2 -14.04 4.58 -17.39
N PHE A 3 -14.33 4.58 -16.08
CA PHE A 3 -13.78 3.58 -15.14
C PHE A 3 -14.39 2.18 -15.26
N LYS A 4 -15.47 1.96 -16.02
CA LYS A 4 -16.03 0.60 -16.18
C LYS A 4 -15.17 -0.30 -17.07
N VAL A 5 -14.35 0.26 -17.95
CA VAL A 5 -13.62 -0.48 -19.01
C VAL A 5 -12.12 -0.62 -18.72
N VAL A 6 -11.60 0.05 -17.69
CA VAL A 6 -10.18 -0.03 -17.33
C VAL A 6 -9.89 -1.41 -16.73
N PRO A 7 -8.86 -2.14 -17.21
CA PRO A 7 -8.45 -3.42 -16.64
C PRO A 7 -8.15 -3.28 -15.14
N LEU A 8 -8.47 -4.32 -14.36
CA LEU A 8 -8.32 -4.29 -12.90
C LEU A 8 -6.89 -3.92 -12.48
N GLY A 9 -5.88 -4.58 -13.04
CA GLY A 9 -4.47 -4.27 -12.74
C GLY A 9 -4.12 -2.80 -12.98
N THR A 10 -4.64 -2.19 -14.05
CA THR A 10 -4.46 -0.77 -14.33
C THR A 10 -5.15 0.12 -13.29
N LYS A 11 -6.36 -0.23 -12.85
CA LYS A 11 -7.05 0.49 -11.76
C LYS A 11 -6.25 0.47 -10.46
N LEU A 12 -5.74 -0.71 -10.08
CA LEU A 12 -4.94 -0.90 -8.88
C LEU A 12 -3.66 -0.05 -8.96
N LYS A 13 -2.92 -0.16 -10.07
CA LYS A 13 -1.69 0.61 -10.28
C LYS A 13 -1.91 2.12 -10.19
N VAL A 14 -2.93 2.63 -10.87
CA VAL A 14 -3.24 4.08 -10.85
C VAL A 14 -3.71 4.52 -9.47
N GLY A 15 -4.59 3.75 -8.82
CA GLY A 15 -5.09 4.06 -7.49
C GLY A 15 -4.00 4.07 -6.42
N LEU A 16 -3.12 3.07 -6.41
CA LEU A 16 -2.01 2.98 -5.48
C LEU A 16 -1.01 4.14 -5.67
N ARG A 17 -0.70 4.49 -6.92
CA ARG A 17 0.16 5.65 -7.22
C ARG A 17 -0.46 6.96 -6.77
N ALA A 18 -1.75 7.17 -7.05
CA ALA A 18 -2.47 8.37 -6.61
C ALA A 18 -2.50 8.49 -5.08
N MET A 19 -2.67 7.36 -4.36
CA MET A 19 -2.60 7.33 -2.90
C MET A 19 -1.19 7.69 -2.40
N ALA A 20 -0.14 7.07 -2.95
CA ALA A 20 1.25 7.37 -2.59
C ALA A 20 1.63 8.83 -2.83
N GLU A 21 1.23 9.39 -3.97
CA GLU A 21 1.43 10.80 -4.29
C GLU A 21 0.70 11.73 -3.31
N THR A 22 -0.53 11.37 -2.93
CA THR A 22 -1.33 12.15 -1.96
C THR A 22 -0.62 12.22 -0.60
N PHE A 23 -0.19 11.09 -0.04
CA PHE A 23 0.54 11.10 1.24
C PHE A 23 1.86 11.85 1.13
N THR A 24 2.61 11.65 0.05
CA THR A 24 3.88 12.35 -0.18
C THR A 24 3.70 13.86 -0.32
N ARG A 25 2.61 14.32 -0.95
CA ARG A 25 2.36 15.74 -1.20
C ARG A 25 1.87 16.49 0.03
N PHE A 26 1.05 15.84 0.86
CA PHE A 26 0.33 16.50 1.95
C PHE A 26 0.84 16.14 3.35
N SER A 27 1.88 15.32 3.45
CA SER A 27 2.50 14.95 4.71
C SER A 27 3.98 14.64 4.54
N ASP A 28 4.69 14.43 5.65
CA ASP A 28 6.09 13.98 5.63
C ASP A 28 6.22 12.48 5.28
N GLN A 29 5.11 11.78 5.03
CA GLN A 29 5.09 10.36 4.68
C GLN A 29 5.45 10.15 3.20
N GLU A 30 6.73 10.30 2.86
CA GLU A 30 7.23 10.01 1.51
C GLU A 30 6.95 8.55 1.14
N SER A 31 6.13 8.35 0.11
CA SER A 31 5.60 7.04 -0.29
C SER A 31 5.66 6.85 -1.81
N TYR A 32 5.91 5.62 -2.26
CA TYR A 32 5.94 5.28 -3.69
C TYR A 32 5.55 3.83 -3.95
N VAL A 33 5.28 3.51 -5.21
CA VAL A 33 4.82 2.17 -5.63
C VAL A 33 5.69 1.63 -6.75
N THR A 34 6.29 0.46 -6.53
CA THR A 34 6.91 -0.35 -7.58
C THR A 34 6.00 -1.51 -7.98
N GLU A 35 6.23 -2.06 -9.16
CA GLU A 35 5.43 -3.16 -9.71
C GLU A 35 6.34 -4.35 -9.98
N GLU A 36 5.93 -5.51 -9.46
CA GLU A 36 6.51 -6.81 -9.73
C GLU A 36 5.51 -7.63 -10.56
N GLU A 37 5.84 -8.87 -10.92
CA GLU A 37 4.97 -9.70 -11.77
C GLU A 37 3.62 -9.97 -11.09
N ASP A 38 3.63 -10.51 -9.86
CA ASP A 38 2.46 -10.99 -9.11
C ASP A 38 1.90 -9.97 -8.09
N ARG A 39 2.64 -8.88 -7.83
CA ARG A 39 2.31 -7.91 -6.77
C ARG A 39 2.74 -6.48 -7.10
N PHE A 40 2.19 -5.54 -6.35
CA PHE A 40 2.73 -4.19 -6.18
C PHE A 40 3.44 -4.10 -4.83
N ILE A 41 4.52 -3.32 -4.76
CA ILE A 41 5.17 -2.98 -3.51
C ILE A 41 4.89 -1.52 -3.20
N TYR A 42 4.11 -1.27 -2.16
CA TYR A 42 3.88 0.06 -1.62
C TYR A 42 4.93 0.33 -0.56
N THR A 43 5.77 1.33 -0.75
CA THR A 43 6.84 1.69 0.20
C THR A 43 6.49 3.00 0.90
N ILE A 44 6.62 3.02 2.22
CA ILE A 44 6.57 4.20 3.07
C ILE A 44 7.95 4.40 3.68
N LYS A 45 8.66 5.46 3.28
CA LYS A 45 9.99 5.76 3.81
C LYS A 45 9.94 6.28 5.23
N TYR A 46 9.16 7.33 5.45
CA TYR A 46 8.98 7.94 6.76
C TYR A 46 7.63 7.52 7.33
N CYS A 47 7.62 6.42 8.07
CA CYS A 47 6.38 5.83 8.55
C CYS A 47 5.90 6.50 9.85
N PRO A 48 4.72 7.17 9.85
CA PRO A 48 4.18 7.79 11.07
C PRO A 48 3.79 6.75 12.12
N VAL A 49 3.48 5.51 11.72
CA VAL A 49 3.15 4.43 12.66
C VAL A 49 4.39 3.94 13.41
N CYS A 50 5.56 3.99 12.78
CA CYS A 50 6.81 3.50 13.34
C CYS A 50 7.63 4.58 14.07
N TRP A 51 7.26 5.86 13.94
CA TRP A 51 8.04 6.96 14.49
C TRP A 51 8.30 6.80 16.00
N GLY A 52 9.59 6.74 16.37
CA GLY A 52 10.03 6.56 17.75
C GLY A 52 9.74 5.19 18.37
N ARG A 53 9.30 4.20 17.59
CA ARG A 53 8.99 2.85 18.06
C ARG A 53 10.09 1.87 17.70
N LYS A 54 10.32 0.92 18.61
CA LYS A 54 11.14 -0.26 18.36
C LYS A 54 10.35 -1.51 18.73
N THR A 55 10.26 -2.47 17.83
CA THR A 55 9.45 -3.68 17.97
C THR A 55 10.20 -4.91 17.47
N ASP A 56 9.74 -6.08 17.86
CA ASP A 56 10.22 -7.39 17.39
C ASP A 56 9.46 -7.90 16.15
N ARG A 57 8.32 -7.28 15.85
CA ARG A 57 7.43 -7.64 14.74
C ARG A 57 6.87 -6.41 14.02
N ALA A 58 6.25 -6.65 12.86
CA ALA A 58 5.63 -5.64 12.03
C ALA A 58 4.38 -5.09 12.73
N VAL A 59 4.15 -3.77 12.64
CA VAL A 59 3.14 -3.08 13.45
C VAL A 59 2.30 -2.05 12.68
N CYS A 60 2.48 -1.90 11.37
CA CYS A 60 1.79 -0.90 10.56
C CYS A 60 0.35 -1.31 10.18
N PHE A 61 -0.43 -1.83 11.11
CA PHE A 61 -1.80 -2.29 10.89
C PHE A 61 -2.72 -1.19 10.34
N ALA A 62 -2.50 0.06 10.74
CA ALA A 62 -3.24 1.20 10.20
C ALA A 62 -2.96 1.42 8.70
N ALA A 63 -1.70 1.30 8.27
CA ALA A 63 -1.35 1.41 6.85
C ALA A 63 -1.94 0.23 6.05
N VAL A 64 -1.90 -0.99 6.60
CA VAL A 64 -2.54 -2.17 6.00
C VAL A 64 -4.03 -1.92 5.78
N GLY A 65 -4.76 -1.44 6.79
CA GLY A 65 -6.19 -1.17 6.68
C GLY A 65 -6.54 -0.08 5.65
N ILE A 66 -5.76 1.00 5.60
CA ILE A 66 -5.94 2.07 4.60
C ILE A 66 -5.72 1.54 3.18
N LEU A 67 -4.68 0.73 2.97
CA LEU A 67 -4.41 0.10 1.68
C LEU A 67 -5.54 -0.85 1.27
N GLN A 68 -5.99 -1.72 2.20
CA GLN A 68 -7.10 -2.65 1.95
C GLN A 68 -8.38 -1.92 1.52
N GLU A 69 -8.80 -0.90 2.27
CA GLU A 69 -10.02 -0.16 1.93
C GLU A 69 -9.87 0.65 0.64
N GLY A 70 -8.71 1.26 0.40
CA GLY A 70 -8.45 1.97 -0.86
C GLY A 70 -8.49 1.04 -2.08
N LEU A 71 -7.94 -0.17 -1.96
CA LEU A 71 -7.99 -1.21 -2.99
C LEU A 71 -9.43 -1.70 -3.23
N ARG A 72 -10.19 -1.91 -2.15
CA ARG A 72 -11.61 -2.28 -2.21
C ARG A 72 -12.43 -1.22 -2.92
N TRP A 73 -12.21 0.05 -2.60
CA TRP A 73 -12.90 1.16 -3.25
C TRP A 73 -12.57 1.25 -4.75
N VAL A 74 -11.28 1.25 -5.13
CA VAL A 74 -10.87 1.45 -6.53
C VAL A 74 -11.22 0.27 -7.44
N SER A 75 -11.28 -0.94 -6.88
CA SER A 75 -11.64 -2.16 -7.60
C SER A 75 -13.15 -2.34 -7.77
N GLY A 76 -13.97 -1.57 -7.07
CA GLY A 76 -15.42 -1.74 -7.06
C GLY A 76 -15.90 -2.85 -6.12
N GLY A 77 -15.18 -3.09 -5.03
CA GLY A 77 -15.58 -3.98 -3.94
C GLY A 77 -14.77 -5.26 -3.80
N LYS A 78 -13.66 -5.43 -4.53
CA LYS A 78 -12.80 -6.62 -4.42
C LYS A 78 -11.78 -6.48 -3.30
N ASP A 79 -11.55 -7.57 -2.59
CA ASP A 79 -10.57 -7.64 -1.52
C ASP A 79 -9.24 -8.20 -2.04
N PHE A 80 -8.13 -7.71 -1.49
CA PHE A 80 -6.78 -8.09 -1.90
C PHE A 80 -5.93 -8.44 -0.70
N ARG A 81 -5.01 -9.39 -0.87
CA ARG A 81 -4.00 -9.66 0.16
C ARG A 81 -3.02 -8.49 0.22
N VAL A 82 -2.94 -7.88 1.40
CA VAL A 82 -1.98 -6.83 1.75
C VAL A 82 -1.16 -7.32 2.93
N GLU A 83 0.15 -7.38 2.77
CA GLU A 83 1.09 -7.91 3.77
C GLU A 83 2.22 -6.91 3.99
N GLU A 84 2.45 -6.50 5.25
CA GLU A 84 3.64 -5.75 5.61
C GLU A 84 4.84 -6.70 5.64
N ILE A 85 5.77 -6.54 4.70
CA ILE A 85 6.92 -7.43 4.49
C ILE A 85 8.19 -6.91 5.18
N THR A 86 8.31 -5.59 5.32
CA THR A 86 9.40 -4.92 6.06
C THR A 86 8.80 -3.80 6.92
N CYS A 87 9.42 -3.53 8.07
CA CYS A 87 8.92 -2.56 9.03
C CYS A 87 10.06 -1.77 9.67
N HIS A 88 10.01 -0.45 9.57
CA HIS A 88 11.00 0.43 10.18
C HIS A 88 11.14 0.23 11.69
N ALA A 89 10.03 0.00 12.41
CA ALA A 89 10.07 -0.26 13.85
C ALA A 89 10.80 -1.57 14.22
N LYS A 90 10.92 -2.54 13.29
CA LYS A 90 11.73 -3.76 13.47
C LYS A 90 13.23 -3.52 13.22
N GLY A 91 13.60 -2.36 12.69
CA GLY A 91 14.96 -2.04 12.26
C GLY A 91 15.20 -2.20 10.75
N ASP A 92 14.16 -2.45 9.94
CA ASP A 92 14.28 -2.40 8.48
C ASP A 92 14.41 -0.94 8.00
N GLU A 93 14.95 -0.71 6.80
CA GLU A 93 15.15 0.66 6.30
C GLU A 93 13.81 1.41 6.14
N PHE A 94 12.83 0.78 5.51
CA PHE A 94 11.50 1.34 5.23
C PHE A 94 10.39 0.38 5.63
N CYS A 95 9.15 0.87 5.67
CA CYS A 95 7.97 -0.01 5.76
C CYS A 95 7.49 -0.32 4.35
N GLN A 96 7.41 -1.60 3.99
CA GLN A 96 6.94 -2.02 2.67
C GLN A 96 5.78 -3.00 2.78
N PHE A 97 4.84 -2.86 1.86
CA PHE A 97 3.63 -3.65 1.81
C PHE A 97 3.52 -4.34 0.45
N ALA A 98 3.49 -5.67 0.46
CA ALA A 98 3.18 -6.48 -0.71
C ALA A 98 1.66 -6.51 -0.92
N ILE A 99 1.23 -6.10 -2.11
CA ILE A 99 -0.17 -6.05 -2.53
C ILE A 99 -0.32 -6.98 -3.73
N TYR A 100 -0.87 -8.17 -3.50
CA TYR A 100 -0.99 -9.20 -4.54
C TYR A 100 -2.08 -8.83 -5.55
N LYS A 101 -1.84 -9.06 -6.83
CA LYS A 101 -2.72 -8.61 -7.93
C LYS A 101 -4.01 -9.43 -8.05
N GLU A 102 -4.01 -10.67 -7.57
CA GLU A 102 -5.18 -11.55 -7.59
C GLU A 102 -6.15 -11.20 -6.45
N PRO A 103 -7.44 -10.97 -6.75
CA PRO A 103 -8.44 -10.70 -5.73
C PRO A 103 -8.80 -11.96 -4.93
N LEU A 104 -9.28 -11.75 -3.70
CA LEU A 104 -9.72 -12.80 -2.80
C LEU A 104 -11.20 -13.18 -3.02
N ASN A 105 -11.95 -12.40 -3.81
CA ASN A 105 -13.37 -12.57 -4.13
C ASN A 105 -13.79 -12.04 -5.52
#